data_AF-W2TYD3-F1
#
_entry.id   AF-W2TYD3-F1
#
_cell.length_a   1.000
_cell.length_b   1.000
_cell.length_c   1.000
_cell.angle_alpha   90.00
_cell.angle_beta   90.00
_cell.angle_gamma   90.00
#
_symmetry.space_group_name_H-M   'P 1'
#
loop_
_entity.id
_entity.type
_entity.pdbx_description
1 polymer ?
#
loop_
_entity_poly.entity_id
_entity_poly.type
_entity_poly.pdbx_seq_one_letter_code
_entity_poly.pdbx_strand_id
1 'polypeptide(L)'
;MKVFERALEARLREIVSVSLNQCGFVKDCSTIDAIHAVRILLDKHRERNRNVHLAFLDLEKAFDRVSHELLWMSMRSHAVPEKYDIRCAAGTSSPFPVQVGVHQGSSLSPLRSYCAWTR
;
A
#
# COMPACT_ATOMS: atom_id res chain seq x y z
N MET A 1 -10.41 15.11 -2.02
CA MET A 1 -10.92 15.24 -3.41
C MET A 1 -10.93 13.84 -4.02
N LYS A 2 -12.01 13.06 -3.83
CA LYS A 2 -11.99 11.60 -4.02
C LYS A 2 -11.65 11.13 -5.45
N VAL A 3 -12.01 11.92 -6.47
CA VAL A 3 -11.75 11.55 -7.88
C VAL A 3 -10.26 11.61 -8.22
N PHE A 4 -9.56 12.65 -7.77
CA PHE A 4 -8.11 12.76 -7.96
C PHE A 4 -7.35 11.70 -7.16
N GLU A 5 -7.80 11.43 -5.95
CA GLU A 5 -7.22 10.36 -5.14
C GLU A 5 -7.29 9.00 -5.84
N ARG A 6 -8.44 8.67 -6.47
CA ARG A 6 -8.59 7.45 -7.26
C ARG A 6 -7.73 7.45 -8.53
N ALA A 7 -7.60 8.59 -9.20
CA ALA A 7 -6.75 8.72 -10.38
C ALA A 7 -5.26 8.51 -10.02
N LEU A 8 -4.82 9.08 -8.89
CA LEU A 8 -3.47 8.90 -8.37
C LEU A 8 -3.24 7.45 -7.94
N GLU A 9 -4.19 6.83 -7.25
CA GLU A 9 -4.12 5.40 -6.89
C GLU A 9 -3.94 4.51 -8.12
N ALA A 10 -4.73 4.73 -9.18
CA ALA A 10 -4.64 3.96 -10.41
C ALA A 10 -3.23 4.09 -11.05
N ARG A 11 -2.68 5.30 -11.12
CA ARG A 11 -1.32 5.54 -11.63
C ARG A 11 -0.25 4.89 -10.77
N LEU A 12 -0.42 4.90 -9.45
CA LEU A 12 0.56 4.31 -8.55
C LEU A 12 0.55 2.78 -8.62
N ARG A 13 -0.59 2.16 -8.89
CA ARG A 13 -0.65 0.71 -9.15
C ARG A 13 0.08 0.29 -10.44
N GLU A 14 0.26 1.21 -11.39
CA GLU A 14 1.07 0.97 -12.60
C GLU A 14 2.58 1.06 -12.32
N ILE A 15 2.98 1.80 -11.27
CA ILE A 15 4.38 2.12 -10.97
C ILE A 15 4.93 1.22 -9.85
N VAL A 16 4.14 1.00 -8.81
CA VAL A 16 4.54 0.29 -7.59
C VAL A 16 4.05 -1.15 -7.68
N SER A 17 5.00 -2.09 -7.68
CA SER A 17 4.68 -3.51 -7.49
C SER A 17 4.51 -3.80 -5.99
N VAL A 18 3.59 -4.69 -5.69
CA VAL A 18 3.30 -5.11 -4.32
C VAL A 18 3.85 -6.51 -4.13
N SER A 19 4.49 -6.77 -2.98
CA SER A 19 4.93 -8.12 -2.62
C SER A 19 3.77 -9.11 -2.62
N LEU A 20 4.04 -10.34 -3.10
CA LEU A 20 3.07 -11.45 -3.07
C LEU A 20 2.61 -11.81 -1.65
N ASN A 21 3.40 -11.45 -0.63
CA ASN A 21 3.07 -11.72 0.77
C ASN A 21 2.14 -10.64 1.37
N GLN A 22 1.87 -9.56 0.64
CA GLN A 22 0.97 -8.51 1.10
C GLN A 22 -0.47 -8.86 0.68
N CYS A 23 -1.30 -9.16 1.68
CA CYS A 23 -2.73 -9.40 1.46
C CYS A 23 -3.59 -8.15 1.70
N GLY A 24 -3.06 -7.16 2.42
CA GLY A 24 -3.77 -5.92 2.74
C GLY A 24 -3.87 -4.97 1.54
N PHE A 25 -5.08 -4.46 1.27
CA PHE A 25 -5.39 -3.48 0.21
C PHE A 25 -5.11 -3.94 -1.23
N VAL A 26 -4.68 -5.18 -1.43
CA VAL A 26 -4.46 -5.80 -2.74
C VAL A 26 -5.80 -6.23 -3.34
N LYS A 27 -6.01 -5.88 -4.60
CA LYS A 27 -7.21 -6.29 -5.34
C LYS A 27 -7.27 -7.82 -5.38
N ASP A 28 -8.45 -8.37 -5.19
CA ASP A 28 -8.71 -9.81 -5.27
C ASP A 28 -7.96 -10.63 -4.18
N CYS A 29 -7.51 -9.98 -3.10
CA CYS A 29 -6.96 -10.63 -1.91
C CYS A 29 -7.76 -10.23 -0.66
N SER A 30 -8.20 -11.21 0.11
CA SER A 30 -8.99 -11.02 1.32
C SER A 30 -8.27 -11.53 2.56
N THR A 31 -8.75 -11.12 3.74
CA THR A 31 -8.28 -11.65 5.02
C THR A 31 -8.48 -13.17 5.12
N ILE A 32 -9.49 -13.71 4.44
CA ILE A 32 -9.75 -15.15 4.40
C ILE A 32 -8.59 -15.88 3.72
N ASP A 33 -8.10 -15.33 2.59
CA ASP A 33 -6.98 -15.90 1.84
C ASP A 33 -5.70 -15.92 2.70
N ALA A 34 -5.42 -14.83 3.40
CA ALA A 34 -4.27 -14.73 4.30
C ALA A 34 -4.34 -15.75 5.45
N ILE A 35 -5.50 -15.88 6.10
CA ILE A 35 -5.73 -16.87 7.17
C ILE A 35 -5.60 -18.29 6.61
N HIS A 36 -6.13 -18.55 5.42
CA HIS A 36 -6.05 -19.85 4.79
C HIS A 36 -4.60 -20.24 4.46
N ALA A 37 -3.80 -19.30 3.94
CA ALA A 37 -2.38 -19.51 3.68
C ALA A 37 -1.60 -19.88 4.95
N VAL A 38 -1.86 -19.18 6.07
CA VAL A 38 -1.24 -19.51 7.37
C VAL A 38 -1.66 -20.89 7.86
N ARG A 39 -2.94 -21.28 7.68
CA ARG A 39 -3.42 -22.63 8.03
C ARG A 39 -2.70 -23.72 7.23
N ILE A 40 -2.62 -23.57 5.90
CA ILE A 40 -1.89 -24.51 5.03
C ILE A 40 -0.43 -24.63 5.48
N LEU A 41 0.21 -23.52 5.84
CA LEU A 41 1.60 -23.52 6.30
C LEU A 41 1.76 -24.34 7.59
N LEU A 42 0.86 -24.15 8.57
CA LEU A 42 0.85 -24.88 9.82
C LEU A 42 0.63 -26.38 9.61
N ASP A 43 -0.37 -26.74 8.80
CA ASP A 43 -0.72 -28.15 8.52
C ASP A 43 0.45 -28.88 7.86
N LYS A 44 1.09 -28.29 6.83
CA LYS A 44 2.26 -28.87 6.16
C LYS A 44 3.46 -29.10 7.09
N HIS A 45 3.65 -28.24 8.08
CA HIS A 45 4.74 -28.43 9.06
C HIS A 45 4.39 -29.48 10.10
N ARG A 46 3.12 -29.55 10.52
CA ARG A 46 2.60 -30.58 11.42
C ARG A 46 2.74 -31.97 10.79
N GLU A 47 2.42 -32.13 9.51
CA GLU A 47 2.61 -33.38 8.75
C GLU A 47 4.08 -33.83 8.75
N ARG A 48 5.02 -32.88 8.76
CA ARG A 48 6.47 -33.15 8.77
C ARG A 48 7.05 -33.24 10.17
N ASN A 49 6.21 -33.23 11.20
CA ASN A 49 6.60 -33.24 12.61
C ASN A 49 7.60 -32.12 12.97
N ARG A 50 7.45 -30.96 12.33
CA ARG A 50 8.27 -29.77 12.59
C ARG A 50 7.52 -28.78 13.45
N ASN A 51 8.20 -28.24 14.46
CA ASN A 51 7.67 -27.16 15.27
C ASN A 51 7.63 -25.86 14.46
N VAL A 52 6.52 -25.11 14.59
CA VAL A 52 6.35 -23.78 14.00
C VAL A 52 6.02 -22.80 15.10
N HIS A 53 6.67 -21.65 15.06
CA HIS A 53 6.36 -20.50 15.92
C HIS A 53 5.85 -19.36 15.04
N LEU A 54 4.75 -18.74 15.45
CA LEU A 54 4.15 -17.58 14.77
C LEU A 54 4.28 -16.36 15.68
N ALA A 55 4.72 -15.24 15.11
CA ALA A 55 4.73 -13.95 15.77
C ALA A 55 3.77 -13.02 15.04
N PHE A 56 2.85 -12.41 15.78
CA PHE A 56 1.93 -11.41 15.26
C PHE A 56 2.47 -10.03 15.62
N LEU A 57 2.70 -9.19 14.61
CA LEU A 57 3.16 -7.82 14.77
C LEU A 57 2.02 -6.90 14.41
N ASP A 58 1.58 -6.09 15.37
CA ASP A 58 0.61 -5.02 15.14
C ASP A 58 1.29 -3.67 15.46
N LEU A 59 1.07 -2.69 14.58
CA LEU A 59 1.71 -1.38 14.67
C LEU A 59 0.69 -0.35 15.09
N GLU A 60 0.80 0.09 16.34
CA GLU A 60 -0.07 1.12 16.88
C GLU A 60 0.07 2.42 16.06
N LYS A 61 -1.06 2.90 15.51
CA LYS A 61 -1.15 4.15 14.73
C LYS A 61 -0.15 4.21 13.58
N ALA A 62 -0.01 3.12 12.82
CA ALA A 62 0.93 3.01 11.70
C ALA A 62 0.84 4.18 10.70
N PHE A 63 -0.36 4.68 10.40
CA PHE A 63 -0.52 5.81 9.48
C PHE A 63 -0.07 7.16 10.07
N ASP A 64 -0.24 7.36 11.38
CA ASP A 64 0.11 8.63 12.04
C ASP A 64 1.61 8.72 12.33
N ARG A 65 2.27 7.57 12.54
CA ARG A 65 3.69 7.50 12.93
C ARG A 65 4.67 7.49 11.76
N VAL A 66 4.20 7.31 10.52
CA VAL A 66 5.07 7.36 9.33
C VAL A 66 5.45 8.81 9.02
N SER A 67 6.75 9.11 9.08
CA SER A 67 7.25 10.45 8.72
C SER A 67 7.01 10.75 7.23
N HIS A 68 6.66 12.01 6.93
CA HIS A 68 6.41 12.43 5.55
C HIS A 68 7.66 12.32 4.69
N GLU A 69 8.83 12.57 5.28
CA GLU A 69 10.12 12.45 4.60
C GLU A 69 10.40 11.01 4.14
N LEU A 70 10.22 10.03 5.02
CA LEU A 70 10.43 8.62 4.68
C LEU A 70 9.46 8.14 3.60
N LEU A 71 8.22 8.62 3.64
CA LEU A 71 7.25 8.32 2.59
C LEU A 71 7.70 8.87 1.24
N TRP A 72 8.14 10.13 1.19
CA TRP A 72 8.64 10.73 -0.05
C TRP A 72 9.89 10.03 -0.58
N MET A 73 10.80 9.63 0.32
CA MET A 73 11.97 8.84 -0.06
C MET A 73 11.58 7.52 -0.70
N SER A 74 10.58 6.82 -0.16
CA SER A 74 10.10 5.58 -0.75
C SER A 74 9.34 5.79 -2.07
N MET A 75 8.54 6.84 -2.19
CA MET A 75 7.90 7.19 -3.47
C MET A 75 8.95 7.47 -4.55
N ARG A 76 10.00 8.21 -4.22
CA ARG A 76 11.14 8.44 -5.13
C ARG A 76 11.86 7.14 -5.50
N SER A 77 12.06 6.21 -4.58
CA SER A 77 12.73 4.93 -4.88
C SER A 77 11.91 4.07 -5.85
N HIS A 78 10.59 4.22 -5.84
CA HIS A 78 9.69 3.56 -6.80
C HIS A 78 9.46 4.41 -8.07
N ALA A 79 10.24 5.47 -8.31
CA ALA A 79 10.12 6.36 -9.47
C ALA A 79 8.74 7.03 -9.62
N VAL A 80 8.04 7.27 -8.50
CA VAL A 80 6.78 8.01 -8.48
C VAL A 80 7.05 9.50 -8.75
N PRO A 81 6.36 10.12 -9.73
CA PRO A 81 6.48 11.56 -10.00
C PRO A 81 6.02 12.42 -8.82
N GLU A 82 6.74 13.52 -8.51
CA GLU A 82 6.37 14.42 -7.41
C GLU A 82 5.34 15.51 -7.82
N LYS A 83 5.09 15.64 -9.12
CA LYS A 83 4.16 16.62 -9.70
C LYS A 83 3.21 15.93 -10.66
N TYR A 84 1.93 16.32 -10.57
CA TYR A 84 0.88 15.80 -11.44
C TYR A 84 0.09 16.96 -12.06
N ASP A 85 -0.33 16.77 -13.30
CA ASP A 85 -1.38 17.54 -13.95
C ASP A 85 -2.64 16.68 -14.07
N ILE A 86 -3.82 17.32 -14.02
CA ILE A 86 -5.10 16.64 -14.22
C ILE A 86 -5.68 17.11 -15.55
N ARG A 87 -5.98 16.18 -16.44
CA ARG A 87 -6.80 16.45 -17.64
C ARG A 87 -8.26 16.20 -17.33
N CYS A 88 -9.09 17.23 -17.52
CA CYS A 88 -10.54 17.19 -17.37
C CYS A 88 -11.21 17.65 -18.67
N ALA A 89 -12.52 17.44 -18.80
CA ALA A 89 -13.30 17.97 -19.92
C ALA A 89 -13.19 19.51 -20.07
N ALA A 90 -12.90 20.21 -18.96
CA ALA A 90 -12.70 21.67 -18.92
C ALA A 90 -11.27 22.12 -19.26
N GLY A 91 -10.33 21.20 -19.54
CA GLY A 91 -8.93 21.52 -19.85
C GLY A 91 -7.92 20.76 -18.98
N THR A 92 -6.64 21.07 -19.17
CA THR A 92 -5.52 20.49 -18.40
C THR A 92 -5.11 21.47 -17.31
N SER A 93 -4.99 21.01 -16.06
CA SER A 93 -4.46 21.85 -14.97
C SER A 93 -2.96 22.07 -15.14
N SER A 94 -2.43 23.19 -14.64
CA SER A 94 -0.99 23.33 -14.43
C SER A 94 -0.50 22.23 -13.47
N PRO A 95 0.73 21.72 -13.62
CA PRO A 95 1.29 20.75 -12.68
C PRO A 95 1.33 21.34 -11.26
N PHE A 96 0.87 20.57 -10.28
CA PHE A 96 0.91 20.97 -8.87
C PHE A 96 1.58 19.88 -8.02
N PRO A 97 2.26 20.27 -6.92
CA PRO A 97 2.89 19.32 -6.02
C PRO A 97 1.83 18.52 -5.26
N VAL A 98 2.08 17.23 -5.07
CA VAL A 98 1.23 16.39 -4.24
C VAL A 98 1.56 16.68 -2.78
N GLN A 99 0.75 17.50 -2.11
CA GLN A 99 0.97 17.90 -0.70
C GLN A 99 0.17 17.06 0.32
N VAL A 100 -0.47 15.97 -0.10
CA VAL A 100 -1.47 15.29 0.73
C VAL A 100 -0.87 14.52 1.90
N GLY A 101 -1.21 14.97 3.11
CA GLY A 101 -1.41 14.08 4.26
C GLY A 101 -2.69 13.28 4.07
N VAL A 102 -2.60 11.96 4.16
CA VAL A 102 -3.74 11.07 3.94
C VAL A 102 -4.58 11.04 5.22
N HIS A 103 -5.78 11.60 5.15
CA HIS A 103 -6.74 11.53 6.25
C HIS A 103 -7.35 10.12 6.30
N GLN A 104 -7.62 9.60 7.51
CA GLN A 104 -8.23 8.27 7.68
C GLN A 104 -9.54 8.18 6.86
N GLY A 105 -9.63 7.17 5.98
CA GLY A 105 -10.75 7.01 5.05
C GLY A 105 -10.54 7.61 3.65
N SER A 106 -9.35 8.15 3.35
CA SER A 106 -8.95 8.50 1.98
C SER A 106 -8.61 7.26 1.15
N SER A 107 -8.94 7.29 -0.14
CA SER A 107 -8.55 6.27 -1.12
C SER A 107 -7.03 6.16 -1.32
N LEU A 108 -6.25 7.11 -0.80
CA LEU A 108 -4.79 7.09 -0.83
C LEU A 108 -4.16 6.35 0.37
N SER A 109 -4.95 5.92 1.36
CA SER A 109 -4.45 5.19 2.54
C SER A 109 -3.64 3.92 2.19
N PRO A 110 -4.03 3.13 1.17
CA PRO A 110 -3.23 1.99 0.70
C PRO A 110 -1.83 2.35 0.22
N LEU A 111 -1.61 3.57 -0.27
CA LEU A 111 -0.35 3.96 -0.90
C LEU A 111 0.80 4.08 0.10
N ARG A 112 0.51 4.51 1.34
CA ARG A 112 1.48 4.45 2.44
C ARG A 112 1.83 3.00 2.77
N SER A 113 0.86 2.09 2.75
CA SER A 113 1.12 0.66 3.00
C SER A 113 1.97 0.02 1.91
N TYR A 114 1.84 0.45 0.66
CA TYR A 114 2.69 -0.08 -0.41
C TYR A 114 4.12 0.43 -0.30
N CYS A 115 4.32 1.74 -0.27
CA CYS A 115 5.66 2.33 -0.30
C CYS A 115 6.41 2.16 1.03
N ALA A 116 5.76 2.21 2.19
CA ALA A 116 6.46 2.09 3.49
C ALA A 116 6.91 0.66 3.83
N TRP A 117 6.38 -0.36 3.13
CA TRP A 117 6.57 -1.77 3.46
C TRP A 117 7.13 -2.62 2.31
N THR A 118 7.28 -2.08 1.11
CA THR A 118 8.07 -2.70 0.05
C THR A 118 9.54 -2.35 0.23
N ARG A 119 10.31 -3.30 0.74
CA ARG A 119 11.78 -3.32 0.70
C ARG A 119 12.24 -4.64 0.10
#